data_AF-A0A8J8K9A1-F1
#
_entry.id   AF-A0A8J8K9A1-F1
#
_cell.length_a   1.000
_cell.length_b   1.000
_cell.length_c   1.000
_cell.angle_alpha   90.00
_cell.angle_beta   90.00
_cell.angle_gamma   90.00
#
_symmetry.space_group_name_H-M   'P 1'
#
loop_
_entity.id
_entity.type
_entity.pdbx_description
1 polymer ?
#
loop_
_entity_poly.entity_id
_entity_poly.type
_entity_poly.pdbx_seq_one_letter_code
_entity_poly.pdbx_strand_id
1 'polypeptide(L)'
;MNLKSLSNILQYVIAAVWLANGLFCKVLNLIPRHQEIVARILGEEYASIFTILIGFSEIAMAIWILSKYFWKLNAILQIGIIILMNILEFILAPDLLLWGRFNILFALLFALLIYYQNFVLKPKISFLK
;
A
#
# COMPACT_ATOMS: atom_id res chain seq x y z
N MET A 1 19.70 18.02 1.40
CA MET A 1 19.53 16.80 0.58
C MET A 1 19.01 17.19 -0.80
N ASN A 2 19.54 16.63 -1.89
CA ASN A 2 19.06 16.93 -3.26
C ASN A 2 17.64 16.37 -3.46
N LEU A 3 16.76 17.08 -4.17
CA LEU A 3 15.40 16.65 -4.52
C LEU A 3 15.38 15.26 -5.18
N LYS A 4 16.36 14.96 -6.04
CA LYS A 4 16.50 13.66 -6.68
C LYS A 4 16.78 12.54 -5.69
N SER A 5 17.65 12.78 -4.72
CA SER A 5 17.94 11.81 -3.65
C SER A 5 16.72 11.59 -2.77
N LEU A 6 16.00 12.66 -2.40
CA LEU A 6 14.74 12.56 -1.66
C LEU A 6 13.70 11.69 -2.39
N SER A 7 13.51 11.95 -3.69
CA SER A 7 12.55 11.18 -4.48
C SER A 7 12.92 9.69 -4.57
N ASN A 8 14.20 9.36 -4.75
CA ASN A 8 14.63 7.97 -4.74
C ASN A 8 14.39 7.31 -3.38
N ILE A 9 14.73 7.98 -2.27
CA ILE A 9 14.51 7.46 -0.91
C ILE A 9 13.02 7.20 -0.68
N LEU A 10 12.15 8.17 -0.98
CA LEU A 10 10.70 8.01 -0.83
C LEU A 10 10.18 6.85 -1.67
N GLN A 11 10.68 6.68 -2.89
CA GLN A 11 10.29 5.56 -3.75
C GLN A 11 10.66 4.20 -3.14
N TYR A 12 11.89 4.06 -2.62
CA TYR A 12 12.31 2.82 -1.96
C TYR A 12 11.52 2.56 -0.68
N VAL A 13 11.24 3.60 0.11
CA VAL A 13 10.40 3.47 1.32
C VAL A 13 9.00 3.00 0.95
N ILE A 14 8.35 3.62 -0.04
CA ILE A 14 7.00 3.23 -0.48
C ILE A 14 7.02 1.78 -0.99
N ALA A 15 8.00 1.41 -1.83
CA ALA A 15 8.13 0.04 -2.31
C ALA A 15 8.35 -0.97 -1.17
N ALA A 16 9.17 -0.62 -0.18
CA ALA A 16 9.42 -1.46 0.99
C ALA A 16 8.15 -1.67 1.83
N VAL A 17 7.30 -0.64 1.99
CA VAL A 17 6.01 -0.78 2.70
C VAL A 17 5.10 -1.79 1.99
N TRP A 18 4.95 -1.68 0.67
CA TRP A 18 4.16 -2.65 -0.12
C TRP A 18 4.74 -4.06 -0.06
N LEU A 19 6.07 -4.18 -0.19
CA LEU A 19 6.75 -5.48 -0.13
C LEU A 19 6.61 -6.13 1.25
N ALA A 20 6.79 -5.35 2.32
CA ALA A 20 6.70 -5.86 3.68
C ALA A 20 5.27 -6.31 4.01
N ASN A 21 4.26 -5.52 3.64
CA ASN A 21 2.86 -5.91 3.82
C ASN A 21 2.48 -7.13 2.98
N GLY A 22 2.91 -7.19 1.73
CA GLY A 22 2.60 -8.30 0.85
C GLY A 22 3.26 -9.60 1.27
N LEU A 23 4.59 -9.56 1.47
CA LEU A 23 5.37 -10.74 1.77
C LEU A 23 5.20 -11.20 3.22
N PHE A 24 5.53 -10.35 4.20
CA PHE A 24 5.57 -10.76 5.60
C PHE A 24 4.17 -10.87 6.20
N CYS A 25 3.32 -9.88 5.97
CA CYS A 25 2.02 -9.83 6.63
C CYS A 25 1.00 -10.76 5.98
N LYS A 26 1.05 -10.95 4.65
CA LYS A 26 0.03 -11.70 3.90
C LYS A 26 0.51 -13.06 3.36
N VAL A 27 1.58 -13.11 2.57
CA VAL A 27 2.05 -14.38 1.98
C VAL A 27 2.62 -15.33 3.04
N LEU A 28 3.47 -14.83 3.94
CA LEU A 28 4.06 -15.62 5.02
C LEU A 28 3.15 -15.75 6.24
N ASN A 29 2.01 -15.06 6.24
CA ASN A 29 1.02 -15.05 7.32
C ASN A 29 1.61 -14.80 8.72
N LEU A 30 2.64 -13.96 8.84
CA LEU A 30 3.28 -13.65 10.14
C LEU A 30 2.38 -12.82 11.06
N ILE A 31 1.29 -12.26 10.51
CA ILE A 31 0.30 -11.45 11.24
C ILE A 31 -1.11 -11.98 10.88
N PRO A 32 -1.69 -12.89 11.69
CA PRO A 32 -2.93 -13.61 11.35
C PRO A 32 -4.14 -12.68 11.19
N ARG A 33 -4.07 -11.48 11.76
CA ARG A 33 -5.11 -10.45 11.68
C ARG A 33 -5.53 -10.09 10.25
N HIS A 34 -4.61 -10.16 9.28
CA HIS A 34 -4.98 -9.89 7.88
C HIS A 34 -5.86 -10.99 7.30
N GLN A 35 -5.65 -12.24 7.68
CA GLN A 35 -6.55 -13.33 7.31
C GLN A 35 -7.91 -13.18 7.97
N GLU A 36 -7.97 -12.76 9.25
CA GLU A 36 -9.23 -12.50 9.96
C GLU A 36 -10.05 -11.36 9.31
N ILE A 37 -9.38 -10.29 8.87
CA ILE A 37 -10.03 -9.21 8.12
C ILE A 37 -10.62 -9.75 6.81
N VAL A 38 -9.85 -10.52 6.05
CA VAL A 38 -10.32 -11.10 4.79
C VAL A 38 -11.46 -12.08 5.04
N ALA A 39 -11.38 -12.90 6.09
CA ALA A 39 -12.43 -13.82 6.49
C ALA A 39 -13.73 -13.10 6.82
N ARG A 40 -13.65 -11.95 7.49
CA ARG A 40 -14.83 -11.15 7.80
C ARG A 40 -15.47 -10.52 6.56
N ILE A 41 -14.68 -10.19 5.53
CA ILE A 41 -15.17 -9.54 4.30
C ILE A 41 -15.68 -10.58 3.28
N LEU A 42 -14.96 -11.69 3.10
CA LEU A 42 -15.19 -12.66 2.02
C LEU A 42 -15.63 -14.05 2.52
N GLY A 43 -15.69 -14.27 3.84
CA GLY A 43 -15.99 -15.56 4.44
C GLY A 43 -14.74 -16.38 4.79
N GLU A 44 -14.85 -17.22 5.81
CA GLU A 44 -13.76 -18.06 6.35
C GLU A 44 -13.21 -19.07 5.33
N GLU A 45 -14.09 -19.65 4.50
CA GLU A 45 -13.75 -20.75 3.58
C GLU A 45 -12.63 -20.39 2.60
N TYR A 46 -12.57 -19.12 2.15
CA TYR A 46 -11.60 -18.66 1.17
C TYR A 46 -10.60 -17.64 1.73
N ALA A 47 -10.66 -17.34 3.02
CA ALA A 47 -9.88 -16.26 3.64
C ALA A 47 -8.37 -16.41 3.40
N SER A 48 -7.83 -17.61 3.64
CA SER A 48 -6.40 -17.89 3.49
C SER A 48 -5.92 -17.67 2.03
N ILE A 49 -6.65 -18.20 1.06
CA ILE A 49 -6.31 -18.09 -0.37
C ILE A 49 -6.36 -16.63 -0.81
N PHE A 50 -7.43 -15.91 -0.47
CA PHE A 50 -7.56 -14.49 -0.82
C PHE A 50 -6.49 -13.62 -0.15
N THR A 51 -6.15 -13.87 1.12
CA THR A 51 -5.06 -13.15 1.79
C THR A 51 -3.73 -13.32 1.06
N ILE A 52 -3.39 -14.55 0.64
CA ILE A 52 -2.16 -14.82 -0.11
C ILE A 52 -2.20 -14.13 -1.49
N LEU A 53 -3.33 -14.17 -2.20
CA LEU A 53 -3.48 -13.50 -3.50
C LEU A 53 -3.33 -11.98 -3.39
N ILE A 54 -3.90 -11.38 -2.34
CA ILE A 54 -3.70 -9.95 -2.04
C ILE A 54 -2.21 -9.71 -1.76
N GLY A 55 -1.56 -10.58 -0.98
CA GLY A 55 -0.14 -10.49 -0.70
C GLY A 55 0.75 -10.49 -1.96
N PHE A 56 0.49 -11.39 -2.90
CA PHE A 56 1.18 -11.40 -4.20
C PHE A 56 0.91 -10.14 -5.02
N SER A 57 -0.31 -9.62 -4.99
CA SER A 57 -0.68 -8.38 -5.67
C SER A 57 0.10 -7.18 -5.09
N GLU A 58 0.31 -7.15 -3.78
CA GLU A 58 1.13 -6.12 -3.12
C GLU A 58 2.62 -6.23 -3.47
N ILE A 59 3.16 -7.44 -3.58
CA ILE A 59 4.54 -7.67 -4.05
C ILE A 59 4.68 -7.19 -5.50
N ALA A 60 3.72 -7.50 -6.37
CA ALA A 60 3.70 -7.03 -7.75
C ALA A 60 3.64 -5.49 -7.83
N MET A 61 2.87 -4.86 -6.95
CA MET A 61 2.83 -3.39 -6.82
C MET A 61 4.21 -2.83 -6.41
N ALA A 62 4.91 -3.46 -5.46
CA ALA A 62 6.26 -3.07 -5.08
C ALA A 62 7.25 -3.14 -6.26
N ILE A 63 7.20 -4.21 -7.04
CA ILE A 63 8.03 -4.37 -8.25
C ILE A 63 7.70 -3.26 -9.27
N TRP A 64 6.43 -2.95 -9.48
CA TRP A 64 6.01 -1.88 -10.39
C TRP A 64 6.45 -0.49 -9.91
N ILE A 65 6.39 -0.23 -8.60
CA ILE A 65 6.94 1.01 -8.03
C ILE A 65 8.43 1.14 -8.36
N LEU A 66 9.21 0.07 -8.21
CA LEU A 66 10.65 0.08 -8.50
C LEU A 66 10.97 0.17 -9.99
N SER A 67 10.15 -0.41 -10.86
CA SER A 67 10.35 -0.37 -12.32
C SER A 67 10.20 1.03 -12.91
N LYS A 68 9.56 1.97 -12.19
CA LYS A 68 9.30 3.37 -12.61
C LYS A 68 8.43 3.52 -13.86
N TYR A 69 7.93 2.42 -14.41
CA TYR A 69 7.11 2.42 -15.61
C TYR A 69 5.70 2.93 -15.31
N PHE A 70 5.15 3.79 -16.18
CA PHE A 70 3.83 4.42 -15.99
C PHE A 70 3.57 4.93 -14.55
N TRP A 71 4.55 5.62 -13.97
CA TRP A 71 4.53 6.01 -12.55
C TRP A 71 3.30 6.82 -12.11
N LYS A 72 2.66 7.59 -13.00
CA LYS A 72 1.39 8.29 -12.71
C LYS A 72 0.25 7.30 -12.49
N LEU A 73 0.09 6.32 -13.39
CA LEU A 73 -0.94 5.30 -13.29
C LEU A 73 -0.71 4.43 -12.04
N ASN A 74 0.52 4.01 -11.81
CA ASN A 74 0.89 3.25 -10.64
C ASN A 74 0.54 4.00 -9.33
N ALA A 75 0.79 5.32 -9.25
CA ALA A 75 0.43 6.12 -8.09
C ALA A 75 -1.10 6.24 -7.89
N ILE A 76 -1.87 6.42 -8.97
CA ILE A 76 -3.35 6.46 -8.90
C ILE A 76 -3.89 5.13 -8.38
N LEU A 77 -3.39 4.01 -8.91
CA LEU A 77 -3.80 2.67 -8.47
C LEU A 77 -3.43 2.42 -7.00
N GLN A 78 -2.22 2.78 -6.57
CA GLN A 78 -1.83 2.66 -5.17
C GLN A 78 -2.77 3.43 -4.24
N ILE A 79 -3.03 4.71 -4.54
CA ILE A 79 -3.91 5.55 -3.73
C ILE A 79 -5.32 4.94 -3.72
N GLY A 80 -5.85 4.55 -4.89
CA GLY A 80 -7.16 3.91 -5.00
C GLY A 80 -7.28 2.65 -4.14
N ILE A 81 -6.31 1.75 -4.22
CA ILE A 81 -6.28 0.51 -3.43
C ILE A 81 -6.19 0.81 -1.93
N ILE A 82 -5.29 1.71 -1.52
CA ILE A 82 -5.11 2.07 -0.09
C ILE A 82 -6.41 2.62 0.50
N ILE A 83 -7.06 3.53 -0.22
CA ILE A 83 -8.32 4.12 0.24
C ILE A 83 -9.43 3.07 0.25
N LEU A 84 -9.57 2.29 -0.82
CA LEU A 84 -10.61 1.27 -0.92
C LEU A 84 -10.51 0.23 0.21
N MET A 85 -9.32 -0.35 0.41
CA MET A 85 -9.14 -1.38 1.44
C MET A 85 -9.34 -0.81 2.84
N ASN A 86 -8.87 0.40 3.12
CA ASN A 86 -9.06 1.01 4.44
C ASN A 86 -10.51 1.41 4.72
N ILE A 87 -11.29 1.79 3.70
CA ILE A 87 -12.73 2.02 3.86
C ILE A 87 -13.43 0.70 4.21
N LEU A 88 -13.12 -0.39 3.50
CA LEU A 88 -13.69 -1.71 3.79
C LEU A 88 -13.34 -2.16 5.21
N GLU A 89 -12.07 -2.04 5.60
CA GLU A 89 -11.61 -2.39 6.95
C GLU A 89 -12.26 -1.52 8.03
N PHE A 90 -12.43 -0.22 7.79
CA PHE A 90 -13.07 0.70 8.73
C PHE A 90 -14.53 0.36 9.01
N ILE A 91 -15.27 -0.06 7.97
CA ILE A 91 -16.70 -0.38 8.09
C ILE A 91 -16.89 -1.79 8.67
N LEU A 92 -16.14 -2.77 8.18
CA LEU A 92 -16.41 -4.19 8.42
C LEU A 92 -15.55 -4.81 9.53
N ALA A 93 -14.32 -4.33 9.71
CA ALA A 93 -13.35 -4.94 10.62
C ALA A 93 -12.63 -3.95 11.56
N PRO A 94 -13.32 -2.95 12.16
CA PRO A 94 -12.65 -1.89 12.92
C PRO A 94 -11.92 -2.37 14.17
N ASP A 95 -12.35 -3.46 14.80
CA ASP A 95 -11.72 -4.11 15.96
C ASP A 95 -10.42 -4.86 15.59
N LEU A 96 -10.28 -5.26 14.31
CA LEU A 96 -9.10 -5.91 13.78
C LEU A 96 -8.09 -4.90 13.20
N LEU A 97 -8.28 -3.60 13.38
CA LEU A 97 -7.32 -2.59 12.98
C LEU A 97 -6.36 -2.27 14.13
N LEU A 98 -5.06 -2.13 13.85
CA LEU A 98 -4.02 -1.83 14.87
C LEU A 98 -4.38 -0.62 15.75
N TRP A 99 -4.98 0.38 15.12
CA TRP A 99 -5.35 1.65 15.75
C TRP A 99 -6.87 1.84 15.73
N GLY A 100 -7.62 0.76 15.58
CA GLY A 100 -9.05 0.81 15.34
C GLY A 100 -9.40 1.72 14.16
N ARG A 101 -10.42 2.55 14.36
CA ARG A 101 -10.88 3.56 13.39
C ARG A 101 -9.83 4.60 13.00
N PHE A 102 -8.79 4.83 13.82
CA PHE A 102 -7.72 5.77 13.49
C PHE A 102 -6.79 5.27 12.37
N ASN A 103 -6.88 4.00 11.97
CA ASN A 103 -6.08 3.45 10.86
C ASN A 103 -6.28 4.24 9.55
N ILE A 104 -7.48 4.81 9.34
CA ILE A 104 -7.78 5.65 8.18
C ILE A 104 -6.88 6.88 8.09
N LEU A 105 -6.44 7.45 9.23
CA LEU A 105 -5.53 8.60 9.23
C LEU A 105 -4.16 8.21 8.67
N PHE A 106 -3.63 7.06 9.08
CA PHE A 106 -2.35 6.56 8.57
C PHE A 106 -2.44 6.22 7.08
N ALA A 107 -3.56 5.65 6.64
CA ALA A 107 -3.82 5.39 5.23
C ALA A 107 -3.86 6.68 4.39
N LEU A 108 -4.53 7.72 4.89
CA LEU A 108 -4.58 9.04 4.25
C LEU A 108 -3.20 9.69 4.18
N LEU A 109 -2.44 9.66 5.28
CA LEU A 109 -1.07 10.19 5.29
C LEU A 109 -0.17 9.46 4.28
N PHE A 110 -0.28 8.14 4.19
CA PHE A 110 0.48 7.35 3.23
C PHE A 110 0.05 7.63 1.78
N ALA A 111 -1.25 7.76 1.52
CA ALA A 111 -1.77 8.17 0.21
C ALA A 111 -1.28 9.57 -0.20
N LEU A 112 -1.29 10.53 0.73
CA LEU A 112 -0.74 11.88 0.52
C LEU A 112 0.76 11.84 0.24
N LEU A 113 1.52 10.97 0.92
CA LEU A 113 2.94 10.77 0.66
C LEU A 113 3.19 10.26 -0.77
N ILE A 114 2.41 9.29 -1.23
CA ILE A 114 2.47 8.77 -2.61
C ILE A 114 2.11 9.85 -3.62
N TYR A 115 1.08 10.65 -3.33
CA TYR A 115 0.67 11.78 -4.15
C TYR A 115 1.80 12.81 -4.26
N TYR A 116 2.36 13.24 -3.12
CA TYR A 116 3.45 14.20 -3.09
C TYR A 116 4.67 13.71 -3.88
N GLN A 117 5.07 12.46 -3.64
CA GLN A 117 6.19 11.84 -4.34
C GLN A 117 6.01 11.83 -5.86
N ASN A 118 4.83 11.41 -6.34
CA ASN A 118 4.63 11.20 -7.78
C ASN A 118 4.13 12.45 -8.51
N PHE A 119 3.24 13.26 -7.94
CA PHE A 119 2.63 14.40 -8.63
C PHE A 119 3.26 15.76 -8.30
N VAL A 120 4.04 15.86 -7.22
CA VAL A 120 4.72 17.12 -6.84
C VAL A 120 6.23 17.01 -7.04
N LEU A 121 6.87 15.99 -6.47
CA LEU A 121 8.33 15.90 -6.44
C LEU A 121 8.92 15.42 -7.78
N LYS A 122 8.42 14.32 -8.35
CA LYS A 122 8.90 13.79 -9.64
C LYS A 122 8.79 14.79 -10.80
N PRO A 123 7.67 15.52 -11.01
CA PRO A 123 7.57 16.50 -12.09
C PRO A 123 8.59 17.63 -11.93
N LYS A 124 8.74 18.18 -10.71
CA LYS A 124 9.76 19.20 -10.41
C LYS A 124 11.16 18.73 -10.80
N ILE A 125 11.52 17.48 -10.52
CA ILE A 125 12.82 16.92 -10.93
C ILE A 125 12.94 16.78 -12.45
N SER A 126 11.86 16.44 -13.16
CA SER A 126 11.90 16.35 -14.63
C SER A 126 12.02 17.72 -15.31
N PHE A 127 11.48 18.79 -14.71
CA PHE A 127 11.60 20.17 -15.22
C PHE A 127 12.96 20.82 -14.91
N LEU A 128 13.70 20.31 -13.94
CA LEU A 128 15.05 20.77 -13.57
C LEU A 128 16.17 20.06 -14.35
N LYS A 129 15.81 19.23 -15.34
CA LYS A 129 16.70 18.46 -16.20
C LYS A 129 16.69 19.05 -17.60
#